data_AF-A0A949GNX2-F1
#
_entry.id   AF-A0A949GNX2-F1
#
_cell.length_a   1.000
_cell.length_b   1.000
_cell.length_c   1.000
_cell.angle_alpha   90.00
_cell.angle_beta   90.00
_cell.angle_gamma   90.00
#
_symmetry.space_group_name_H-M   'P 1'
#
loop_
_entity.id
_entity.type
_entity.pdbx_description
1 polymer ?
#
loop_
_entity_poly.entity_id
_entity_poly.type
_entity_poly.pdbx_seq_one_letter_code
_entity_poly.pdbx_strand_id
1 'polypeptide(L)'
;PGVEIPSFLREQYPDEMTVILQHQFWGLKVKEDQFEVALTFRKLPATLVIPFAALTAFFDPGVQFGLQFKSVEGEAKGSGPAQVSPPLPAPEQNQSVPDEPQQAAPEKPSAPAEVVSLDSFRKK
;
A
#
# COMPACT_ATOMS: atom_id res chain seq x y z
N PRO A 1 -9.28 -18.69 -9.02
CA PRO A 1 -10.37 -19.66 -8.75
C PRO A 1 -10.42 -20.01 -7.25
N GLY A 2 -11.59 -20.33 -6.69
CA GLY A 2 -11.71 -20.73 -5.27
C GLY A 2 -12.15 -19.65 -4.27
N VAL A 3 -12.53 -18.47 -4.75
CA VAL A 3 -13.11 -17.41 -3.91
C VAL A 3 -14.58 -17.72 -3.62
N GLU A 4 -14.93 -17.85 -2.33
CA GLU A 4 -16.31 -18.02 -1.88
C GLU A 4 -16.82 -16.73 -1.26
N ILE A 5 -17.76 -16.09 -1.97
CA ILE A 5 -18.44 -14.87 -1.56
C ILE A 5 -19.92 -14.97 -1.93
N PRO A 6 -20.82 -14.27 -1.22
CA PRO A 6 -22.23 -14.17 -1.60
C PRO A 6 -22.44 -13.75 -3.06
N SER A 7 -23.51 -14.27 -3.68
CA SER A 7 -23.84 -14.00 -5.09
C SER A 7 -23.97 -12.50 -5.39
N PHE A 8 -24.61 -11.73 -4.51
CA PHE A 8 -24.80 -10.30 -4.69
C PHE A 8 -23.47 -9.52 -4.74
N LEU A 9 -22.41 -9.99 -4.06
CA LEU A 9 -21.09 -9.38 -4.15
C LEU A 9 -20.40 -9.75 -5.45
N ARG A 10 -20.53 -11.00 -5.89
CA ARG A 10 -19.98 -11.46 -7.16
C ARG A 10 -20.62 -10.76 -8.37
N GLU A 11 -21.92 -10.51 -8.32
CA GLU A 11 -22.62 -9.76 -9.38
C GLU A 11 -22.24 -8.29 -9.40
N GLN A 12 -22.00 -7.70 -8.22
CA GLN A 12 -21.63 -6.29 -8.10
C GLN A 12 -20.16 -6.02 -8.44
N TYR A 13 -19.29 -6.99 -8.16
CA TYR A 13 -17.84 -6.95 -8.36
C TYR A 13 -17.38 -8.21 -9.11
N PRO A 14 -17.60 -8.26 -10.44
CA PRO A 14 -17.32 -9.46 -11.23
C PRO A 14 -15.82 -9.73 -11.43
N ASP A 15 -15.00 -8.67 -11.50
CA ASP A 15 -13.57 -8.77 -11.82
C ASP A 15 -12.69 -8.67 -10.57
N GLU A 16 -12.68 -7.50 -9.91
CA GLU A 16 -11.88 -7.24 -8.71
C GLU A 16 -12.72 -6.61 -7.60
N MET A 17 -12.35 -6.93 -6.36
CA MET A 17 -13.00 -6.42 -5.15
C MET A 17 -11.94 -6.07 -4.10
N THR A 18 -11.92 -4.82 -3.66
CA THR A 18 -11.08 -4.38 -2.53
C THR A 18 -11.87 -4.48 -1.23
N VAL A 19 -11.33 -5.21 -0.26
CA VAL A 19 -11.87 -5.27 1.11
C VAL A 19 -10.97 -4.50 2.07
N ILE A 20 -11.58 -3.76 2.98
CA ILE A 20 -10.86 -3.00 4.02
C ILE A 20 -11.08 -3.71 5.35
N LEU A 21 -9.99 -4.24 5.91
CA LEU A 21 -10.02 -4.89 7.21
C LEU A 21 -9.69 -3.87 8.31
N GLN A 22 -10.60 -2.92 8.53
CA GLN A 22 -10.43 -1.85 9.51
C GLN A 22 -11.66 -1.74 10.41
N HIS A 23 -11.44 -1.72 11.73
CA HIS A 23 -12.42 -1.52 12.81
C HIS A 23 -13.60 -2.52 12.91
N GLN A 24 -14.10 -3.02 11.79
CA GLN A 24 -15.33 -3.81 11.68
C GLN A 24 -15.09 -5.06 10.83
N PHE A 25 -14.32 -5.98 11.39
CA PHE A 25 -14.20 -7.35 10.89
C PHE A 25 -14.26 -8.31 12.07
N TRP A 26 -14.74 -9.52 11.82
CA TRP A 26 -14.86 -10.56 12.84
C TRP A 26 -14.45 -11.91 12.29
N GLY A 27 -14.11 -12.81 13.21
CA GLY A 27 -13.85 -14.21 12.86
C GLY A 27 -12.77 -14.39 11.80
N LEU A 28 -11.75 -13.52 11.79
CA LEU A 28 -10.60 -13.67 10.90
C LEU A 28 -9.90 -14.99 11.23
N LYS A 29 -9.97 -15.95 10.32
CA LYS A 29 -9.26 -17.22 10.41
C LYS A 29 -8.30 -17.31 9.25
N VAL A 30 -7.01 -17.43 9.56
CA VAL A 30 -5.96 -17.61 8.57
C VAL A 30 -5.61 -19.09 8.53
N LYS A 31 -5.66 -19.69 7.35
CA LYS A 31 -5.21 -21.06 7.05
C LYS A 31 -3.97 -20.98 6.15
N GLU A 32 -3.42 -22.13 5.77
CA GLU A 32 -2.21 -22.18 4.94
C GLU A 32 -2.42 -21.54 3.55
N ASP A 33 -3.52 -21.84 2.87
CA ASP A 33 -3.75 -21.39 1.49
C ASP A 33 -4.79 -20.27 1.34
N GLN A 34 -5.49 -19.92 2.41
CA GLN A 34 -6.63 -19.01 2.38
C GLN A 34 -6.87 -18.33 3.72
N PHE A 35 -7.65 -17.25 3.70
CA PHE A 35 -8.24 -16.67 4.90
C PHE A 35 -9.76 -16.56 4.79
N GLU A 36 -10.42 -16.61 5.95
CA GLU A 36 -11.86 -16.41 6.11
C GLU A 36 -12.07 -15.18 6.99
N VAL A 37 -13.01 -14.31 6.61
CA VAL A 37 -13.36 -13.13 7.41
C VAL A 37 -14.83 -12.79 7.28
N ALA A 38 -15.44 -12.36 8.38
CA ALA A 38 -16.80 -11.84 8.38
C ALA A 38 -16.77 -10.30 8.32
N LEU A 39 -17.48 -9.74 7.34
CA LEU A 39 -17.63 -8.31 7.11
C LEU A 39 -19.11 -7.96 6.96
N THR A 40 -19.46 -6.69 7.08
CA THR A 40 -20.84 -6.22 6.88
C THR A 40 -20.94 -5.41 5.59
N PHE A 41 -21.79 -5.85 4.66
CA PHE A 41 -22.06 -5.19 3.38
C PHE A 41 -23.48 -4.65 3.37
N ARG A 42 -23.67 -3.34 3.22
CA ARG A 42 -25.01 -2.71 3.24
C ARG A 42 -25.89 -3.20 4.41
N LYS A 43 -25.31 -3.32 5.61
CA LYS A 43 -25.93 -3.84 6.84
C LYS A 43 -26.24 -5.35 6.86
N LEU A 44 -25.83 -6.10 5.84
CA LEU A 44 -25.91 -7.56 5.81
C LEU A 44 -24.54 -8.16 6.16
N PRO A 45 -24.43 -8.97 7.22
CA PRO A 45 -23.21 -9.69 7.51
C PRO A 45 -22.96 -10.74 6.41
N ALA A 46 -21.73 -10.83 5.93
CA ALA A 46 -21.29 -11.85 4.99
C ALA A 46 -19.91 -12.38 5.37
N THR A 47 -19.74 -13.68 5.21
CA THR A 47 -18.45 -14.35 5.32
C THR A 47 -17.81 -14.42 3.94
N LEU A 48 -16.53 -14.06 3.87
CA LEU A 48 -15.71 -14.19 2.68
C LEU A 48 -14.65 -15.25 2.93
N VAL A 49 -14.44 -16.13 1.96
CA VAL A 49 -13.34 -17.08 1.94
C VAL A 49 -12.47 -16.74 0.73
N ILE A 50 -11.24 -16.32 0.99
CA ILE A 50 -10.34 -15.77 -0.02
C ILE A 50 -9.03 -16.57 -0.01
N PRO A 51 -8.76 -17.38 -1.06
CA PRO A 51 -7.45 -17.99 -1.26
C PRO A 51 -6.37 -16.93 -1.47
N PHE A 52 -5.16 -17.15 -0.95
CA PHE A 52 -4.04 -16.22 -1.15
C PHE A 52 -3.64 -16.09 -2.62
N ALA A 53 -3.82 -17.15 -3.40
CA ALA A 53 -3.60 -17.14 -4.85
C ALA A 53 -4.57 -16.21 -5.62
N ALA A 54 -5.66 -15.77 -4.98
CA ALA A 54 -6.61 -14.83 -5.57
C ALA A 54 -6.32 -13.36 -5.20
N LEU A 55 -5.31 -13.08 -4.37
CA LEU A 55 -4.94 -11.71 -4.03
C LEU A 55 -4.26 -11.03 -5.22
N THR A 56 -4.72 -9.83 -5.56
CA THR A 56 -4.14 -8.98 -6.61
C THR A 56 -3.32 -7.84 -6.03
N ALA A 57 -3.73 -7.30 -4.87
CA ALA A 57 -2.99 -6.28 -4.15
C ALA A 57 -3.20 -6.35 -2.64
N PHE A 58 -2.23 -5.84 -1.89
CA PHE A 58 -2.32 -5.61 -0.45
C PHE A 58 -1.76 -4.22 -0.14
N PHE A 59 -2.39 -3.49 0.76
CA PHE A 59 -1.95 -2.16 1.16
C PHE A 59 -2.17 -1.92 2.65
N ASP A 60 -1.13 -1.43 3.33
CA ASP A 60 -1.14 -1.01 4.72
C ASP A 60 -0.74 0.48 4.84
N PRO A 61 -1.71 1.38 5.12
CA PRO A 61 -1.44 2.80 5.27
C PRO A 61 -0.64 3.17 6.53
N GLY A 62 -0.64 2.33 7.57
CA GLY A 62 0.02 2.63 8.84
C GLY A 62 1.54 2.70 8.72
N VAL A 63 2.10 1.95 7.78
CA VAL A 63 3.54 1.91 7.48
C VAL A 63 3.85 2.27 6.03
N GLN A 64 2.86 2.77 5.27
CA GLN A 64 2.98 3.14 3.85
C GLN A 64 3.53 1.99 2.99
N PHE A 65 3.03 0.79 3.23
CA PHE A 65 3.49 -0.43 2.56
C PHE A 65 2.43 -0.97 1.60
N GLY A 66 2.86 -1.52 0.46
CA GLY A 66 1.95 -2.15 -0.49
C GLY A 66 2.62 -3.24 -1.31
N LEU A 67 1.83 -4.25 -1.67
CA LEU A 67 2.21 -5.34 -2.56
C LEU A 67 1.22 -5.41 -3.72
N GLN A 68 1.72 -5.74 -4.90
CA GLN A 68 0.90 -6.10 -6.06
C GLN A 68 1.34 -7.48 -6.57
N PHE A 69 0.36 -8.31 -6.84
CA PHE A 69 0.54 -9.68 -7.31
C PHE A 69 0.07 -9.75 -8.76
N LYS A 70 0.85 -10.40 -9.63
CA LYS A 70 0.43 -10.69 -10.99
C LYS A 70 -0.26 -12.04 -10.99
N SER A 71 -1.50 -12.09 -11.48
CA SER A 71 -2.24 -13.33 -11.62
C SER A 71 -1.47 -14.25 -12.58
N VAL A 72 -0.93 -15.35 -12.06
CA VAL A 72 -0.19 -16.35 -12.85
C VAL A 72 -1.16 -17.27 -13.58
N GLU A 73 -2.15 -16.71 -14.28
CA GLU A 73 -2.99 -17.49 -15.17
C GLU A 73 -2.30 -17.55 -16.54
N GLY A 74 -1.29 -18.42 -16.67
CA GLY A 74 -0.72 -18.71 -17.98
C GLY A 74 0.69 -19.27 -18.08
N GLU A 75 1.58 -19.13 -17.09
CA GLU A 75 2.96 -19.62 -17.26
C GLU A 75 3.56 -20.16 -15.96
N ALA A 76 3.58 -21.48 -15.86
CA ALA A 76 4.57 -22.21 -15.08
C ALA A 76 5.95 -22.04 -15.73
N LYS A 77 6.57 -20.85 -15.59
CA LYS A 77 8.02 -20.66 -15.75
C LYS A 77 8.42 -19.26 -15.28
N GLY A 78 9.02 -19.19 -14.09
CA GLY A 78 9.70 -17.97 -13.64
C GLY A 78 9.66 -17.78 -12.15
N SER A 79 10.39 -18.59 -11.40
CA SER A 79 10.88 -18.19 -10.08
C SER A 79 11.89 -17.05 -10.26
N GLY A 80 11.39 -15.84 -10.45
CA GLY A 80 12.17 -14.61 -10.28
C GLY A 80 11.90 -14.07 -8.88
N PRO A 81 12.92 -13.67 -8.09
CA PRO A 81 12.69 -13.16 -6.76
C PRO A 81 11.78 -11.94 -6.82
N ALA A 82 10.77 -11.91 -5.94
CA ALA A 82 9.96 -10.73 -5.68
C ALA A 82 10.90 -9.55 -5.42
N GLN A 83 10.89 -8.54 -6.30
CA GLN A 83 11.57 -7.29 -6.02
C GLN A 83 10.74 -6.55 -4.97
N VAL A 84 11.01 -6.87 -3.71
CA VAL A 84 10.76 -5.95 -2.61
C VAL A 84 11.68 -4.75 -2.84
N SER A 85 11.16 -3.68 -3.44
CA SER A 85 11.86 -2.41 -3.39
C SER A 85 12.03 -2.05 -1.92
N PRO A 86 13.26 -1.90 -1.40
CA PRO A 86 13.43 -1.46 -0.03
C PRO A 86 12.76 -0.09 0.13
N PRO A 87 12.09 0.17 1.27
CA PRO A 87 11.62 1.53 1.56
C PRO A 87 12.82 2.46 1.46
N LEU A 88 12.66 3.59 0.75
CA LEU A 88 13.68 4.62 0.74
C LEU A 88 14.02 4.95 2.19
N PRO A 89 15.31 4.97 2.58
CA PRO A 89 15.68 5.42 3.91
C PRO A 89 15.13 6.83 4.10
N ALA A 90 14.30 7.01 5.12
CA ALA A 90 14.04 8.33 5.66
C ALA A 90 15.39 8.98 5.95
N PRO A 91 15.63 10.25 5.61
CA PRO A 91 16.88 10.90 5.94
C PRO A 91 17.01 10.95 7.47
N GLU A 92 17.80 10.04 8.03
CA GLU A 92 18.39 10.18 9.36
C GLU A 92 19.21 11.46 9.33
N GLN A 93 18.65 12.54 9.88
CA GLN A 93 19.43 13.68 10.32
C GLN A 93 20.25 13.23 11.53
N ASN A 94 21.39 12.60 11.23
CA ASN A 94 22.49 12.47 12.16
C ASN A 94 23.08 13.88 12.37
N GLN A 95 22.44 14.67 13.22
CA GLN A 95 23.05 15.87 13.78
C GLN A 95 24.04 15.41 14.86
N SER A 96 25.22 15.03 14.40
CA SER A 96 26.42 15.15 15.22
C SER A 96 26.55 16.60 15.67
N VAL A 97 26.35 16.83 16.96
CA VAL A 97 26.72 18.07 17.65
C VAL A 97 28.22 18.03 17.92
N PRO A 98 28.98 19.03 17.44
CA PRO A 98 30.15 19.47 18.19
C PRO A 98 29.80 20.75 18.95
N ASP A 99 30.07 20.68 20.25
CA ASP A 99 30.10 21.76 21.21
C ASP A 99 31.15 22.82 20.81
N GLU A 100 30.74 24.08 20.60
CA GLU A 100 31.61 25.24 20.75
C GLU A 100 30.77 26.47 21.14
N PRO A 101 31.17 27.26 22.16
CA PRO A 101 30.30 28.28 22.73
C PRO A 101 30.50 29.69 22.11
N GLN A 102 29.40 30.45 22.11
CA GLN A 102 29.33 31.89 22.45
C GLN A 102 28.98 32.94 21.35
N GLN A 103 27.80 33.56 21.54
CA GLN A 103 27.38 34.96 21.31
C GLN A 103 27.45 35.62 19.90
N ALA A 104 26.28 35.95 19.33
CA ALA A 104 25.79 37.31 18.98
C ALA A 104 24.51 37.23 18.08
N ALA A 105 23.64 38.23 18.19
CA ALA A 105 22.26 38.28 17.68
C ALA A 105 22.14 38.78 16.20
N PRO A 106 20.99 39.27 15.67
CA PRO A 106 19.91 38.49 15.04
C PRO A 106 19.47 39.04 13.65
N GLU A 107 19.31 38.24 12.58
CA GLU A 107 18.63 38.73 11.35
C GLU A 107 17.82 37.65 10.60
N LYS A 108 16.56 37.97 10.29
CA LYS A 108 15.72 37.35 9.23
C LYS A 108 16.47 37.43 7.88
N PRO A 109 16.28 36.55 6.88
CA PRO A 109 15.01 36.48 6.13
C PRO A 109 14.71 35.16 5.39
N SER A 110 13.56 35.11 4.72
CA SER A 110 13.44 34.78 3.28
C SER A 110 12.21 33.94 2.96
N ALA A 111 11.23 34.57 2.34
CA ALA A 111 10.31 33.95 1.39
C ALA A 111 10.56 34.63 0.03
N PRO A 112 10.05 34.12 -1.10
CA PRO A 112 9.91 32.74 -1.55
C PRO A 112 10.87 32.47 -2.74
N ALA A 113 11.39 31.25 -2.88
CA ALA A 113 12.22 30.91 -4.05
C ALA A 113 11.35 30.83 -5.31
N GLU A 114 11.61 31.74 -6.24
CA GLU A 114 11.08 31.80 -7.59
C GLU A 114 11.52 30.57 -8.40
N VAL A 115 10.57 29.70 -8.76
CA VAL A 115 10.81 28.54 -9.63
C VAL A 115 10.67 28.99 -11.08
N VAL A 116 11.79 29.03 -11.80
CA VAL A 116 11.80 29.25 -13.25
C VAL A 116 12.26 27.97 -13.98
N SER A 117 11.45 27.61 -14.97
CA SER A 117 11.28 26.37 -15.73
C SER A 117 12.49 25.74 -16.45
N LEU A 118 12.45 24.40 -16.61
CA LEU A 118 13.21 23.66 -17.63
C LEU A 118 12.34 23.09 -18.78
N ASP A 119 11.01 23.23 -18.72
CA ASP A 119 10.10 22.70 -19.75
C ASP A 119 9.83 23.68 -20.91
N SER A 120 10.31 24.93 -20.83
CA SER A 120 10.16 25.93 -21.89
C SER A 120 10.96 25.63 -23.17
N PHE A 121 11.70 24.53 -23.23
CA PHE A 121 12.62 24.21 -24.33
C PHE A 121 12.28 22.95 -25.14
N ARG A 122 11.17 22.26 -24.86
CA ARG A 122 10.70 21.17 -25.74
C ARG A 122 9.52 21.63 -26.59
N LYS A 123 9.84 22.50 -27.55
CA LYS A 123 9.00 22.74 -28.72
C LYS A 123 9.78 22.48 -30.00
N LYS A 124 9.45 21.38 -30.66
CA LYS A 124 9.18 21.40 -32.10
C LYS A 124 8.17 20.30 -32.43
#